data_AF-A0A419S9V9-F1
#
_entry.id   AF-A0A419S9V9-F1
#
_cell.length_a   1.000
_cell.length_b   1.000
_cell.length_c   1.000
_cell.angle_alpha   90.00
_cell.angle_beta   90.00
_cell.angle_gamma   90.00
#
_symmetry.space_group_name_H-M   'P 1'
#
loop_
_entity.id
_entity.type
_entity.pdbx_description
1 polymer ?
#
loop_
_entity_poly.entity_id
_entity_poly.type
_entity_poly.pdbx_seq_one_letter_code
_entity_poly.pdbx_strand_id
1 'polypeptide(L)'
;MQNFITEFTANTLGGLSLAYYASTMLFALIGAIIGLRISSLKRDKTSINTPYKFNFWFLIRDNAQRLLTNFLICFVVFRFAGTFLDTPGIDVMLSAVGVGLFFDQFVAKMVAKFEANARD
;
A
#
# COMPACT_ATOMS: atom_id res chain seq x y z
N MET A 1 -6.50 -19.20 25.64
CA MET A 1 -6.65 -17.94 24.87
C MET A 1 -5.30 -17.35 24.45
N GLN A 2 -4.29 -17.33 25.32
CA GLN A 2 -2.94 -16.81 25.01
C GLN A 2 -2.22 -17.59 23.89
N ASN A 3 -2.42 -18.91 23.83
CA ASN A 3 -1.89 -19.75 22.76
C ASN A 3 -2.53 -19.41 21.40
N PHE A 4 -3.84 -19.15 21.37
CA PHE A 4 -4.56 -18.78 20.14
C PHE A 4 -4.04 -17.47 19.54
N ILE A 5 -3.90 -16.41 20.34
CA ILE A 5 -3.43 -15.11 19.81
C ILE A 5 -2.00 -15.22 19.26
N THR A 6 -1.15 -15.99 19.95
CA THR A 6 0.25 -16.17 19.53
C THR A 6 0.33 -16.97 18.23
N GLU A 7 -0.38 -18.09 18.14
CA GLU A 7 -0.45 -18.93 16.93
C GLU A 7 -1.10 -18.19 15.76
N PHE A 8 -2.21 -17.48 16.00
CA PHE A 8 -2.88 -16.67 14.99
C PHE A 8 -1.94 -15.60 14.44
N THR A 9 -1.23 -14.89 15.32
CA THR A 9 -0.27 -13.85 14.93
C THR A 9 0.90 -14.46 14.15
N ALA A 10 1.47 -15.58 14.62
CA ALA A 10 2.58 -16.25 13.94
C ALA A 10 2.19 -16.71 12.52
N ASN A 11 1.02 -17.31 12.36
CA ASN A 11 0.51 -17.76 11.07
C ASN A 11 0.19 -16.60 10.12
N THR A 12 -0.43 -15.56 10.66
CA THR A 12 -0.83 -14.36 9.91
C THR A 12 0.38 -13.58 9.44
N LEU A 13 1.42 -13.43 10.27
CA LEU A 13 2.64 -12.70 9.94
C LEU A 13 3.67 -13.57 9.18
N GLY A 14 3.49 -14.89 9.14
CA GLY A 14 4.42 -15.80 8.45
C GLY A 14 5.77 -15.91 9.15
N GLY A 15 5.79 -15.88 10.48
CA GLY A 15 7.01 -15.99 11.28
C GLY A 15 7.85 -14.71 11.41
N LEU A 16 7.44 -13.62 10.75
CA LEU A 16 8.07 -12.30 10.95
C LEU A 16 7.52 -11.62 12.21
N SER A 17 8.33 -10.73 12.79
CA SER A 17 7.91 -9.99 13.99
C SER A 17 6.84 -8.96 13.66
N LEU A 18 5.95 -8.68 14.61
CA LEU A 18 4.95 -7.63 14.48
C LEU A 18 5.61 -6.25 14.24
N ALA A 19 6.75 -6.01 14.89
CA ALA A 19 7.52 -4.78 14.70
C ALA A 19 8.00 -4.60 13.26
N TYR A 20 8.41 -5.69 12.59
CA TYR A 20 8.82 -5.67 11.19
C TYR A 20 7.65 -5.29 10.26
N TYR A 21 6.45 -5.84 10.47
CA TYR A 21 5.28 -5.43 9.69
C TYR A 21 4.89 -3.99 9.96
N ALA A 22 4.91 -3.57 11.23
CA ALA A 22 4.54 -2.20 11.60
C ALA A 22 5.46 -1.17 10.93
N SER A 23 6.77 -1.41 10.92
CA SER A 23 7.73 -0.53 10.24
C SER A 23 7.54 -0.55 8.72
N THR A 24 7.38 -1.73 8.12
CA THR A 24 7.16 -1.86 6.67
C THR A 24 5.86 -1.16 6.23
N MET A 25 4.78 -1.31 6.99
CA MET A 25 3.51 -0.59 6.77
C MET A 25 3.68 0.93 6.88
N LEU A 26 4.47 1.41 7.85
CA LEU A 26 4.74 2.83 8.01
C LEU A 26 5.44 3.40 6.76
N PHE A 27 6.47 2.71 6.24
CA PHE A 27 7.16 3.13 5.02
C PHE A 27 6.26 3.06 3.77
N ALA A 28 5.42 2.03 3.66
CA ALA A 28 4.42 1.96 2.60
C ALA A 28 3.42 3.13 2.66
N LEU A 29 2.97 3.51 3.87
CA LEU A 29 2.08 4.66 4.07
C LEU A 29 2.76 5.98 3.68
N ILE A 30 4.05 6.15 3.99
CA ILE A 30 4.84 7.30 3.54
C ILE A 30 4.84 7.37 2.00
N GLY A 31 5.14 6.25 1.33
CA GLY A 31 5.08 6.16 -0.13
C GLY A 31 3.71 6.51 -0.69
N ALA A 32 2.64 6.01 -0.05
CA ALA A 32 1.26 6.31 -0.42
C ALA A 32 0.94 7.81 -0.34
N ILE A 33 1.32 8.46 0.77
CA ILE A 33 1.09 9.90 0.98
C ILE A 33 1.86 10.73 -0.06
N ILE A 34 3.10 10.34 -0.38
CA ILE A 34 3.88 10.98 -1.45
C ILE A 34 3.17 10.84 -2.80
N GLY A 35 2.71 9.63 -3.14
CA GLY A 35 1.95 9.38 -4.38
C GLY A 35 0.65 10.18 -4.46
N LEU A 36 -0.08 10.28 -3.35
CA LEU A 36 -1.27 11.13 -3.24
C LEU A 36 -0.93 12.61 -3.43
N ARG A 37 0.17 13.07 -2.82
CA ARG A 37 0.60 14.46 -2.97
C ARG A 37 0.93 14.77 -4.42
N ILE A 38 1.71 13.93 -5.09
CA ILE A 38 2.04 14.09 -6.53
C ILE A 38 0.76 14.10 -7.38
N SER A 39 -0.19 13.21 -7.09
CA SER A 39 -1.48 13.16 -7.79
C SER A 39 -2.32 14.42 -7.56
N SER A 40 -2.29 14.97 -6.35
CA SER A 40 -3.02 16.20 -5.99
C SER A 40 -2.49 17.44 -6.72
N LEU A 41 -1.20 17.48 -7.06
CA LEU A 41 -0.60 18.58 -7.82
C LEU A 41 -1.12 18.66 -9.25
N LYS A 42 -1.64 17.56 -9.79
CA LYS A 42 -2.21 17.47 -11.14
C LYS A 42 -3.71 17.81 -11.17
N ARG A 43 -4.33 18.13 -10.03
CA ARG A 43 -5.77 18.44 -9.96
C ARG A 43 -6.06 19.85 -10.46
N ASP A 44 -7.25 20.02 -11.02
CA ASP A 44 -7.77 21.31 -11.44
C ASP A 44 -8.06 22.20 -10.22
N LYS A 45 -7.34 23.33 -10.13
CA LYS A 45 -7.46 24.31 -9.05
C LYS A 45 -8.73 25.15 -9.15
N THR A 46 -9.42 25.12 -10.29
CA THR A 46 -10.63 25.89 -10.53
C THR A 46 -11.90 25.13 -10.12
N SER A 47 -11.78 23.86 -9.75
CA SER A 47 -12.89 23.03 -9.27
C SER A 47 -13.39 23.49 -7.90
N ILE A 48 -14.71 23.65 -7.77
CA ILE A 48 -15.42 23.99 -6.51
C ILE A 48 -15.15 22.96 -5.41
N ASN A 49 -14.90 21.70 -5.78
CA ASN A 49 -14.69 20.60 -4.84
C ASN A 49 -13.24 20.50 -4.32
N THR A 50 -12.31 21.35 -4.80
CA THR A 50 -10.90 21.29 -4.41
C THR A 50 -10.49 22.56 -3.66
N PRO A 51 -9.92 22.46 -2.46
CA PRO A 51 -9.54 23.65 -1.71
C PRO A 51 -8.42 24.41 -2.42
N TYR A 52 -8.54 25.74 -2.46
CA TYR A 52 -7.56 26.62 -3.12
C TYR A 52 -6.17 26.58 -2.45
N LYS A 53 -6.13 26.31 -1.14
CA LYS A 53 -4.89 26.08 -0.37
C LYS A 53 -4.78 24.60 0.00
N PHE A 54 -3.54 24.11 0.06
CA PHE A 54 -3.29 22.73 0.48
C PHE A 54 -3.88 22.45 1.87
N ASN A 55 -4.62 21.34 1.97
CA ASN A 55 -5.15 20.83 3.22
C ASN A 55 -4.85 19.33 3.32
N PHE A 56 -4.03 18.96 4.32
CA PHE A 56 -3.61 17.58 4.54
C PHE A 56 -4.78 16.66 4.90
N TRP A 57 -5.71 17.14 5.73
CA TRP A 57 -6.90 16.38 6.12
C TRP A 57 -7.85 16.15 4.94
N PHE A 58 -7.97 17.15 4.05
CA PHE A 58 -8.70 16.97 2.79
C PHE A 58 -8.06 15.88 1.93
N LEU A 59 -6.73 15.90 1.76
CA LEU A 59 -6.01 14.88 1.00
C LEU A 59 -6.27 13.47 1.53
N ILE A 60 -6.19 13.27 2.85
CA ILE A 60 -6.44 11.97 3.47
C ILE A 60 -7.91 11.57 3.31
N ARG A 61 -8.86 12.45 3.64
CA ARG A 61 -10.29 12.11 3.62
C ARG A 61 -10.78 11.77 2.21
N ASP A 62 -10.37 12.56 1.23
CA ASP A 62 -10.71 12.38 -0.18
C ASP A 62 -10.09 11.11 -0.78
N ASN A 63 -9.02 10.60 -0.17
CA ASN A 63 -8.34 9.38 -0.62
C ASN A 63 -8.39 8.26 0.43
N ALA A 64 -9.30 8.33 1.42
CA ALA A 64 -9.30 7.41 2.56
C ALA A 64 -9.54 5.96 2.12
N GLN A 65 -10.47 5.76 1.18
CA GLN A 65 -10.72 4.45 0.58
C GLN A 65 -9.47 3.92 -0.13
N ARG A 66 -8.82 4.77 -0.94
CA ARG A 66 -7.58 4.42 -1.64
C ARG A 66 -6.44 4.07 -0.67
N LEU A 67 -6.29 4.82 0.42
CA LEU A 67 -5.30 4.54 1.47
C LEU A 67 -5.59 3.20 2.17
N LEU A 68 -6.86 2.92 2.48
CA LEU A 68 -7.25 1.65 3.10
C LEU A 68 -6.99 0.47 2.15
N THR A 69 -7.35 0.58 0.88
CA THR A 69 -7.06 -0.46 -0.12
C THR A 69 -5.55 -0.66 -0.30
N ASN A 70 -4.77 0.42 -0.34
CA ASN A 70 -3.32 0.35 -0.42
C ASN A 70 -2.71 -0.34 0.81
N PHE A 71 -3.19 -0.02 2.01
CA PHE A 71 -2.76 -0.66 3.25
C PHE A 71 -3.00 -2.18 3.23
N LEU A 72 -4.20 -2.62 2.84
CA LEU A 72 -4.53 -4.05 2.77
C LEU A 72 -3.70 -4.79 1.72
N ILE A 73 -3.47 -4.18 0.55
CA ILE A 73 -2.67 -4.80 -0.51
C ILE A 73 -1.20 -4.84 -0.11
N CYS A 74 -0.65 -3.76 0.45
CA CYS A 74 0.71 -3.77 0.98
C CYS A 74 0.89 -4.89 2.01
N PHE A 75 -0.09 -5.09 2.90
CA PHE A 75 -0.05 -6.18 3.87
C PHE A 75 0.06 -7.55 3.19
N VAL A 76 -0.79 -7.81 2.19
CA VAL A 76 -0.74 -9.05 1.40
C VAL A 76 0.60 -9.20 0.67
N VAL A 77 1.06 -8.14 0.00
CA VAL A 77 2.33 -8.14 -0.76
C VAL A 77 3.50 -8.49 0.15
N PHE A 78 3.65 -7.85 1.32
CA PHE A 78 4.76 -8.19 2.21
C PHE A 78 4.59 -9.56 2.87
N ARG A 79 3.35 -10.00 3.12
CA ARG A 79 3.08 -11.34 3.65
C ARG A 79 3.57 -12.45 2.72
N PHE A 80 3.45 -12.23 1.41
CA PHE A 80 3.91 -13.17 0.41
C PHE A 80 5.22 -12.76 -0.26
N ALA A 81 5.84 -11.65 0.16
CA ALA A 81 7.08 -11.16 -0.43
C ALA A 81 8.19 -12.20 -0.32
N GLY A 82 8.33 -12.89 0.82
CA GLY A 82 9.30 -13.98 0.95
C GLY A 82 9.03 -15.18 0.02
N THR A 83 7.80 -15.34 -0.47
CA THR A 83 7.43 -16.38 -1.45
C THR A 83 7.69 -15.92 -2.89
N PHE A 84 7.55 -14.63 -3.18
CA PHE A 84 7.69 -14.06 -4.53
C PHE A 84 9.08 -13.49 -4.84
N LEU A 85 9.76 -13.00 -3.81
CA LEU A 85 11.02 -12.26 -3.87
C LEU A 85 12.05 -13.04 -3.07
N ASP A 86 12.38 -14.25 -3.52
CA ASP A 86 13.51 -15.04 -3.01
C ASP A 86 14.85 -14.44 -3.50
N THR A 87 14.96 -13.12 -3.40
CA THR A 87 16.03 -12.30 -3.95
C THR A 87 16.82 -11.65 -2.82
N PRO A 88 18.01 -12.18 -2.48
CA PRO A 88 18.90 -11.54 -1.52
C PRO A 88 19.36 -10.17 -2.06
N GLY A 89 19.29 -9.15 -1.21
CA GLY A 89 19.82 -7.80 -1.50
C GLY A 89 18.78 -6.71 -1.78
N ILE A 90 17.48 -7.04 -1.77
CA ILE A 90 16.43 -6.03 -1.85
C ILE A 90 16.13 -5.48 -0.46
N ASP A 91 16.38 -4.19 -0.24
CA ASP A 91 15.95 -3.50 0.98
C ASP A 91 14.41 -3.46 1.01
N VAL A 92 13.84 -4.17 1.99
CA VAL A 92 12.40 -4.31 2.13
C VAL A 92 11.73 -2.99 2.49
N MET A 93 12.42 -2.09 3.19
CA MET A 93 11.88 -0.77 3.54
C MET A 93 11.79 0.13 2.32
N LEU A 94 12.83 0.16 1.48
CA LEU A 94 12.81 0.91 0.22
C LEU A 94 11.75 0.36 -0.74
N SER A 95 11.64 -0.97 -0.81
CA SER A 95 10.60 -1.65 -1.60
C SER A 95 9.21 -1.29 -1.11
N ALA A 96 9.03 -1.15 0.21
CA ALA A 96 7.75 -0.77 0.77
C ALA A 96 7.31 0.64 0.38
N VAL A 97 8.25 1.60 0.39
CA VAL A 97 7.99 2.95 -0.14
C VAL A 97 7.59 2.86 -1.62
N GLY A 98 8.30 2.06 -2.42
CA GLY A 98 8.01 1.87 -3.85
C GLY A 98 6.61 1.30 -4.09
N VAL A 99 6.23 0.25 -3.38
CA VAL A 99 4.88 -0.36 -3.47
C VAL A 99 3.81 0.67 -3.12
N GLY A 100 4.00 1.44 -2.03
CA GLY A 100 3.07 2.49 -1.64
C GLY A 100 2.95 3.62 -2.68
N LEU A 101 4.07 4.02 -3.29
CA LEU A 101 4.14 5.10 -4.27
C LEU A 101 3.50 4.72 -5.62
N PHE A 102 3.78 3.52 -6.11
CA PHE A 102 3.32 3.03 -7.42
C PHE A 102 2.05 2.18 -7.36
N PHE A 103 1.35 2.22 -6.22
CA PHE A 103 0.15 1.43 -5.95
C PHE A 103 -0.90 1.46 -7.08
N ASP A 104 -1.23 2.64 -7.61
CA ASP A 104 -2.23 2.77 -8.67
C ASP A 104 -1.86 2.00 -9.93
N GLN A 105 -0.58 2.05 -10.30
CA GLN A 105 -0.07 1.34 -11.47
C GLN A 105 -0.06 -0.16 -11.23
N PHE A 106 0.23 -0.59 -10.01
CA PHE A 106 0.20 -2.00 -9.63
C PHE A 106 -1.23 -2.56 -9.73
N VAL A 107 -2.22 -1.88 -9.16
CA VAL A 107 -3.63 -2.29 -9.24
C VAL A 107 -4.12 -2.29 -10.69
N ALA A 108 -3.83 -1.23 -11.47
CA ALA A 108 -4.22 -1.16 -12.87
C ALA A 108 -3.66 -2.33 -13.69
N LYS A 109 -2.39 -2.71 -13.47
CA LYS A 109 -1.78 -3.87 -14.12
C LYS A 109 -2.42 -5.20 -13.71
N MET A 110 -2.77 -5.37 -12.42
CA MET A 110 -3.45 -6.58 -11.98
C MET A 110 -4.83 -6.71 -12.61
N VAL A 111 -5.63 -5.65 -12.62
CA VAL A 111 -6.96 -5.64 -13.24
C VAL A 111 -6.87 -5.96 -14.72
N ALA A 112 -5.96 -5.30 -15.46
CA ALA A 112 -5.76 -5.57 -16.88
C ALA A 112 -5.39 -7.04 -17.15
N LYS A 113 -4.59 -7.66 -16.28
CA LYS A 113 -4.23 -9.08 -16.39
C LYS A 113 -5.44 -10.01 -16.15
N PHE A 114 -6.29 -9.70 -15.18
CA PHE A 114 -7.51 -10.46 -14.93
C PHE A 114 -8.52 -10.34 -16.08
N GLU A 115 -8.68 -9.13 -16.64
CA GLU A 115 -9.56 -8.91 -17.79
C GLU A 115 -9.08 -9.64 -19.05
N ALA A 116 -7.76 -9.70 -19.28
CA ALA A 116 -7.18 -10.48 -20.37
C ALA A 116 -7.47 -11.97 -20.21
N ASN A 117 -7.20 -12.53 -19.03
CA ASN A 117 -7.45 -13.95 -18.74
C ASN A 117 -8.94 -14.34 -18.72
N ALA A 118 -9.86 -13.38 -18.54
CA ALA A 118 -11.30 -13.65 -18.57
C ALA A 118 -11.90 -13.62 -19.98
N ARG A 119 -11.12 -13.17 -20.98
CA ARG A 119 -11.50 -13.15 -22.39
C ARG A 119 -10.96 -14.36 -23.19
N ASP A 120 -10.08 -15.15 -22.57
CA ASP A 120 -9.60 -16.45 -23.06
C ASP A 120 -10.45 -17.59 -22.48
#